data_AF-A0A9Q2CYQ8-F1
#
_entry.id   AF-A0A9Q2CYQ8-F1
#
_cell.length_a   1.000
_cell.length_b   1.000
_cell.length_c   1.000
_cell.angle_alpha   90.00
_cell.angle_beta   90.00
_cell.angle_gamma   90.00
#
_symmetry.space_group_name_H-M   'P 1'
#
loop_
_entity.id
_entity.type
_entity.pdbx_description
1 polymer ?
#
loop_
_entity_poly.entity_id
_entity_poly.type
_entity_poly.pdbx_seq_one_letter_code
_entity_poly.pdbx_strand_id
1 'polypeptide(L)'
;MNNLDVFWYMMAMIVPAFTVVLFTTITRNRYVAIVLTFIMFAISMSRGYYNSDWVIYLDALSIVIGYILVEVYNLDHKDDI
;
A
#
# COMPACT_ATOMS: atom_id res chain seq x y z
N MET A 1 -10.87 -14.13 17.78
CA MET A 1 -10.01 -13.03 17.29
C MET A 1 -9.38 -12.40 18.52
N ASN A 2 -8.07 -12.55 18.71
CA ASN A 2 -7.40 -11.90 19.83
C ASN A 2 -7.20 -10.42 19.50
N ASN A 3 -7.09 -9.56 20.52
CA ASN A 3 -6.91 -8.10 20.34
C ASN A 3 -5.67 -7.76 19.49
N LEU A 4 -4.65 -8.63 19.52
CA LEU A 4 -3.44 -8.50 18.73
C LEU A 4 -3.68 -8.79 17.24
N ASP A 5 -4.55 -9.74 16.90
CA ASP A 5 -4.85 -10.10 15.51
C ASP A 5 -5.54 -8.93 14.79
N VAL A 6 -6.47 -8.28 15.49
CA VAL A 6 -7.18 -7.10 14.96
C VAL A 6 -6.21 -5.96 14.64
N PHE A 7 -5.20 -5.75 15.49
CA PHE A 7 -4.17 -4.75 15.22
C PHE A 7 -3.39 -5.04 13.93
N TRP A 8 -2.98 -6.29 13.71
CA TRP A 8 -2.29 -6.70 12.47
C TRP A 8 -3.15 -6.46 11.22
N TYR A 9 -4.45 -6.79 11.26
CA TYR A 9 -5.36 -6.54 10.14
C TYR A 9 -5.57 -5.04 9.85
N MET A 10 -5.64 -4.21 10.89
CA MET A 10 -5.76 -2.75 10.72
C MET A 10 -4.50 -2.16 10.09
N MET A 11 -3.32 -2.59 10.52
CA MET A 11 -2.04 -2.13 9.96
C MET A 11 -1.89 -2.53 8.49
N ALA A 12 -2.31 -3.74 8.13
CA ALA A 12 -2.28 -4.21 6.74
C ALA A 12 -3.21 -3.43 5.79
N MET A 13 -4.28 -2.82 6.31
CA MET A 13 -5.06 -1.90 5.50
C MET A 13 -4.40 -0.52 5.39
N ILE A 14 -3.89 0.03 6.49
CA ILE A 14 -3.46 1.45 6.49
C ILE A 14 -2.08 1.63 5.85
N VAL A 15 -1.12 0.77 6.20
CA VAL A 15 0.29 0.96 5.84
C VAL A 15 0.54 0.93 4.33
N PRO A 16 0.01 -0.04 3.55
CA PRO A 16 0.29 -0.11 2.12
C PRO A 16 -0.34 1.05 1.36
N ALA A 17 -1.60 1.38 1.65
CA ALA A 17 -2.31 2.49 1.01
C ALA A 17 -1.61 3.83 1.27
N PHE A 18 -1.21 4.08 2.53
CA PHE A 18 -0.44 5.28 2.89
C PHE A 18 0.91 5.34 2.17
N THR A 19 1.59 4.20 2.04
CA THR A 19 2.88 4.10 1.33
C THR A 19 2.72 4.42 -0.15
N VAL A 20 1.68 3.93 -0.83
CA VAL A 20 1.38 4.25 -2.24
C VAL A 20 1.19 5.76 -2.42
N VAL A 21 0.40 6.40 -1.54
CA VAL A 21 0.15 7.84 -1.61
C VAL A 21 1.44 8.63 -1.38
N LEU A 22 2.22 8.28 -0.36
CA LEU A 22 3.49 8.95 -0.07
C LEU A 22 4.49 8.82 -1.22
N PHE A 23 4.68 7.62 -1.77
CA PHE A 23 5.60 7.44 -2.90
C PHE A 23 5.11 8.13 -4.17
N THR A 24 3.80 8.23 -4.37
CA THR A 24 3.24 8.99 -5.49
C THR A 24 3.58 10.46 -5.34
N THR A 25 3.39 11.03 -4.15
CA THR A 25 3.75 12.44 -3.88
C THR A 25 5.24 12.71 -4.05
N ILE A 26 6.10 11.78 -3.60
CA ILE A 26 7.57 11.95 -3.70
C ILE A 26 8.05 11.81 -5.15
N THR A 27 7.53 10.81 -5.87
CA THR A 27 8.05 10.48 -7.20
C THR A 27 7.34 11.27 -8.31
N ARG A 28 6.16 11.86 -8.03
CA ARG A 28 5.23 12.42 -9.03
C ARG A 28 5.03 11.47 -10.21
N ASN A 29 5.02 10.18 -9.91
CA ASN A 29 4.80 9.11 -10.88
C ASN A 29 4.04 7.98 -10.19
N ARG A 30 2.75 7.85 -10.50
CA ARG A 30 1.87 6.81 -9.93
C ARG A 30 2.40 5.40 -10.18
N TYR A 31 2.99 5.14 -11.34
CA TYR A 31 3.48 3.80 -11.69
C TYR A 31 4.71 3.43 -10.85
N VAL A 32 5.63 4.39 -10.65
CA VAL A 32 6.83 4.15 -9.84
C VAL A 32 6.46 3.92 -8.38
N ALA A 33 5.46 4.65 -7.87
CA ALA A 33 4.97 4.48 -6.51
C ALA A 33 4.38 3.09 -6.26
N ILE A 34 3.53 2.59 -7.17
CA ILE A 34 2.94 1.24 -7.07
C ILE A 34 4.04 0.18 -7.07
N VAL A 35 5.01 0.28 -7.98
CA VAL A 35 6.11 -0.69 -8.08
C VAL A 35 6.95 -0.69 -6.79
N LEU A 36 7.27 0.48 -6.24
CA LEU A 36 7.99 0.59 -4.97
C LEU A 36 7.23 -0.05 -3.80
N THR A 37 5.93 0.21 -3.68
CA THR A 37 5.11 -0.40 -2.63
C THR A 37 5.01 -1.91 -2.82
N PHE A 38 4.88 -2.39 -4.06
CA PHE A 38 4.87 -3.82 -4.37
C PHE A 38 6.18 -4.50 -3.99
N ILE A 39 7.33 -3.86 -4.21
CA ILE A 39 8.64 -4.36 -3.79
C ILE A 39 8.74 -4.44 -2.26
N MET A 40 8.31 -3.41 -1.52
CA MET A 40 8.29 -3.45 -0.05
C MET A 40 7.41 -4.60 0.46
N PHE A 41 6.25 -4.81 -0.15
CA PHE A 41 5.36 -5.90 0.17
C PHE A 41 5.97 -7.28 -0.13
N ALA A 42 6.61 -7.45 -1.29
CA ALA A 42 7.30 -8.69 -1.65
C ALA A 42 8.45 -9.01 -0.66
N ILE A 43 9.20 -7.98 -0.24
CA ILE A 43 10.23 -8.13 0.79
C ILE A 43 9.60 -8.55 2.13
N SER A 44 8.48 -7.93 2.52
CA SER A 44 7.73 -8.31 3.74
C SER A 44 7.33 -9.78 3.72
N MET A 45 6.80 -10.26 2.58
CA MET A 45 6.39 -11.66 2.41
C MET A 45 7.57 -12.62 2.52
N SER A 46 8.71 -12.27 1.91
CA SER A 46 9.93 -13.10 1.98
C SER A 46 10.49 -13.26 3.39
N ARG A 47 10.24 -12.29 4.29
CA ARG A 47 10.70 -12.34 5.67
C ARG A 47 9.76 -13.09 6.62
N GLY A 48 8.61 -13.57 6.15
CA GLY A 48 7.68 -14.36 6.97
C GLY A 48 7.06 -13.57 8.14
N TYR A 49 6.97 -12.24 8.03
CA TYR A 49 6.38 -11.38 9.08
C TYR A 49 4.86 -11.53 9.23
N TYR A 50 4.21 -12.31 8.36
CA TYR A 50 2.76 -12.48 8.39
C TYR A 50 2.36 -13.61 9.33
N ASN A 51 1.62 -13.24 10.39
CA ASN A 51 1.02 -14.20 11.33
C ASN A 51 -0.17 -14.97 10.72
N SER A 52 -0.72 -14.53 9.58
CA SER A 52 -1.89 -15.12 8.94
C SER A 52 -1.91 -14.81 7.45
N ASP A 53 -2.22 -15.81 6.62
CA ASP A 53 -2.34 -15.69 5.16
C ASP A 53 -3.39 -14.64 4.75
N TRP A 54 -4.41 -14.42 5.58
CA TRP A 54 -5.45 -13.41 5.35
C TRP A 54 -4.94 -11.98 5.35
N VAL A 55 -3.86 -11.69 6.07
CA VAL A 55 -3.24 -10.35 6.14
C VAL A 55 -2.60 -10.00 4.80
N ILE A 56 -2.04 -10.99 4.09
CA ILE A 56 -1.40 -10.82 2.78
C ILE A 56 -2.42 -10.41 1.72
N TYR A 57 -3.62 -11.03 1.73
CA TYR A 57 -4.70 -10.67 0.82
C TYR A 57 -5.23 -9.25 1.08
N LEU A 58 -5.35 -8.86 2.35
CA LEU A 58 -5.78 -7.51 2.73
C LEU A 58 -4.75 -6.44 2.35
N ASP A 59 -3.45 -6.72 2.51
CA ASP A 59 -2.38 -5.85 2.04
C ASP A 59 -2.47 -5.60 0.53
N ALA A 60 -2.64 -6.68 -0.25
CA ALA A 60 -2.73 -6.60 -1.71
C ALA A 60 -3.96 -5.79 -2.16
N LEU A 61 -5.11 -5.98 -1.52
CA LEU A 61 -6.31 -5.16 -1.76
C LEU A 61 -6.04 -3.69 -1.42
N SER A 62 -5.29 -3.42 -0.36
CA SER A 62 -5.01 -2.05 0.05
C SER A 62 -4.09 -1.29 -0.91
N ILE A 63 -3.17 -1.98 -1.58
CA ILE A 63 -2.36 -1.40 -2.66
C ILE A 63 -3.27 -0.96 -3.82
N VAL A 64 -4.28 -1.77 -4.19
CA VAL A 64 -5.25 -1.42 -5.23
C VAL A 64 -6.10 -0.21 -4.82
N ILE A 65 -6.54 -0.14 -3.56
CA ILE A 65 -7.26 1.02 -3.03
C ILE A 65 -6.38 2.27 -3.04
N GLY A 66 -5.11 2.15 -2.66
CA GLY A 66 -4.12 3.23 -2.72
C GLY A 66 -3.92 3.75 -4.15
N TYR A 67 -3.89 2.86 -5.14
CA TYR A 67 -3.85 3.24 -6.56
C TYR A 67 -5.10 4.02 -6.97
N ILE A 68 -6.30 3.52 -6.61
CA ILE A 68 -7.56 4.21 -6.91
C ILE A 68 -7.58 5.60 -6.26
N LEU A 69 -7.10 5.75 -5.02
CA LEU A 69 -7.00 7.05 -4.37
C LEU A 69 -6.08 7.99 -5.15
N VAL A 70 -4.90 7.53 -5.56
CA VAL A 70 -3.97 8.34 -6.38
C VAL A 70 -4.62 8.79 -7.69
N GLU A 71 -5.36 7.91 -8.34
CA GLU A 71 -6.07 8.19 -9.58
C GLU A 71 -7.24 9.17 -9.38
N VAL A 72 -8.06 8.96 -8.35
CA VAL A 72 -9.19 9.84 -8.00
C VAL A 72 -8.73 11.26 -7.66
N TYR A 73 -7.62 11.39 -6.92
CA TYR A 73 -7.08 12.68 -6.53
C TYR A 73 -6.13 13.28 -7.57
N ASN A 74 -5.88 12.59 -8.69
CA ASN A 74 -4.97 13.02 -9.76
C ASN A 74 -3.59 13.49 -9.26
N LEU A 75 -3.08 12.85 -8.20
CA LEU A 75 -1.83 13.24 -7.53
C LEU A 75 -0.57 13.12 -8.42
N ASP A 76 -0.76 12.56 -9.61
CA ASP A 76 0.26 12.27 -10.61
C ASP A 76 0.23 13.25 -11.79
N HIS A 77 -0.83 14.05 -11.95
CA HIS A 77 -0.84 15.05 -12.99
C HIS A 77 0.14 16.15 -12.62
N LYS A 78 1.13 16.36 -13.50
CA LYS A 78 1.74 17.67 -13.66
C LYS A 78 0.57 18.63 -13.90
N ASP A 79 0.23 19.41 -12.90
CA ASP A 79 -0.50 20.64 -13.12
C ASP A 79 0.38 21.45 -14.08
N ASP A 80 -0.01 21.43 -15.35
CA ASP A 80 0.43 22.40 -16.33
C ASP A 80 -0.17 23.76 -15.91
N ILE A 81 0.48 24.41 -14.94
CA ILE A 81 0.32 25.83 -14.61
C ILE A 81 1.71 26.46 -14.53
#